data_AF-A0A3C1BSH5-F1
#
_entry.id   AF-A0A3C1BSH5-F1
#
_cell.length_a   1.000
_cell.length_b   1.000
_cell.length_c   1.000
_cell.angle_alpha   90.00
_cell.angle_beta   90.00
_cell.angle_gamma   90.00
#
_symmetry.space_group_name_H-M   'P 1'
#
loop_
_entity.id
_entity.type
_entity.pdbx_description
1 polymer ?
#
loop_
_entity_poly.entity_id
_entity_poly.type
_entity_poly.pdbx_seq_one_letter_code
_entity_poly.pdbx_strand_id
1 'polypeptide(L)'
;MYYVLLILTLLILHVLASSVLGFLNPVSYVLIVYIAVLEKLDETNYIWHAVLFGLFSDFIRSGYLGPGVLIYFFYGVLTIKAGVFFDMQKFLSRFFFRLGLVAVHVFLNMAMNDYLKTPFISAYLYYLLINTLALAALVLITEVTGAFKGAERRSSGIL
;
A
#
# COMPACT_ATOMS: atom_id res chain seq x y z
N MET A 1 -17.69 6.70 8.85
CA MET A 1 -17.71 5.22 8.77
C MET A 1 -16.53 4.64 8.00
N TYR A 2 -16.16 5.18 6.83
CA TYR A 2 -15.02 4.71 6.02
C TYR A 2 -13.69 4.60 6.79
N TYR A 3 -13.23 5.68 7.43
CA TYR A 3 -11.97 5.68 8.19
C TYR A 3 -11.98 4.69 9.37
N VAL A 4 -13.14 4.47 10.00
CA VAL A 4 -13.29 3.48 11.09
C VAL A 4 -13.04 2.07 10.58
N LEU A 5 -13.62 1.70 9.43
CA LEU A 5 -13.40 0.40 8.80
C LEU A 5 -11.95 0.20 8.38
N LEU A 6 -11.31 1.28 7.91
CA LEU A 6 -9.92 1.26 7.49
C LEU A 6 -8.98 1.06 8.70
N ILE A 7 -9.24 1.74 9.81
CA ILE A 7 -8.51 1.51 11.08
C ILE A 7 -8.71 0.08 11.58
N LEU A 8 -9.94 -0.43 11.57
CA LEU A 8 -10.23 -1.82 11.97
C LEU A 8 -9.47 -2.83 11.10
N THR A 9 -9.41 -2.60 9.78
CA THR A 9 -8.68 -3.45 8.85
C THR A 9 -7.18 -3.46 9.17
N LEU A 10 -6.60 -2.30 9.44
CA LEU A 10 -5.19 -2.18 9.82
C LEU A 10 -4.89 -2.88 11.16
N LEU A 11 -5.79 -2.77 12.15
CA LEU A 11 -5.66 -3.47 13.43
C LEU A 11 -5.73 -4.99 13.28
N ILE A 12 -6.70 -5.50 12.50
CA ILE A 12 -6.83 -6.94 12.24
C ILE A 12 -5.57 -7.46 11.55
N LEU A 13 -5.09 -6.77 10.51
CA LEU A 13 -3.86 -7.16 9.80
C LEU A 13 -2.64 -7.11 10.71
N HIS A 14 -2.55 -6.12 11.60
CA HIS A 14 -1.46 -6.04 12.58
C HIS A 14 -1.46 -7.24 13.54
N VAL A 15 -2.63 -7.59 14.08
CA VAL A 15 -2.77 -8.76 14.96
C VAL A 15 -2.41 -10.04 14.21
N LEU A 16 -2.89 -10.24 12.99
CA LEU A 16 -2.59 -11.43 12.18
C LEU A 16 -1.09 -11.54 11.83
N ALA A 17 -0.46 -10.43 11.46
CA ALA A 17 0.97 -10.38 11.16
C ALA A 17 1.85 -10.64 12.38
N SER A 18 1.39 -10.25 13.58
CA SER A 18 2.15 -10.38 14.83
C SER A 18 1.90 -11.68 15.60
N SER A 19 0.85 -12.45 15.25
CA SER A 19 0.45 -13.66 15.98
C SER A 19 0.75 -14.96 15.23
N VAL A 20 -0.07 -15.30 14.23
CA VAL A 20 -0.16 -16.65 13.65
C VAL A 20 0.56 -16.79 12.30
N LEU A 21 0.79 -15.68 11.60
CA LEU A 21 1.32 -15.68 10.23
C LEU A 21 2.62 -14.86 10.16
N GLY A 22 3.69 -15.37 10.77
CA GLY A 22 5.02 -14.74 10.71
C GLY A 22 5.55 -14.52 9.28
N PHE A 23 4.99 -15.19 8.27
CA PHE A 23 5.28 -14.93 6.86
C PHE A 23 4.75 -13.57 6.37
N LEU A 24 3.79 -12.96 7.06
CA LEU A 24 3.31 -11.59 6.79
C LEU A 24 4.25 -10.53 7.35
N ASN A 25 5.18 -10.88 8.24
CA ASN A 25 6.18 -9.95 8.77
C ASN A 25 6.99 -9.25 7.65
N PRO A 26 7.45 -9.95 6.58
CA PRO A 26 8.04 -9.28 5.42
C PRO A 26 7.07 -8.49 4.55
N VAL A 27 5.76 -8.70 4.68
CA VAL A 27 4.75 -7.93 3.94
C VAL A 27 4.44 -6.64 4.68
N SER A 28 4.70 -5.50 4.03
CA SER A 28 4.32 -4.18 4.52
C SER A 28 2.81 -3.99 4.33
N TYR A 29 1.99 -4.66 5.16
CA TYR A 29 0.53 -4.66 5.01
C TYR A 29 -0.07 -3.25 5.05
N VAL A 30 0.52 -2.33 5.82
CA VAL A 30 0.13 -0.91 5.85
C VAL A 30 0.25 -0.28 4.46
N LEU A 31 1.36 -0.54 3.76
CA LEU A 31 1.56 -0.11 2.39
C LEU A 31 0.58 -0.79 1.43
N ILE A 32 0.35 -2.10 1.57
CA ILE A 32 -0.57 -2.84 0.69
C ILE A 32 -1.99 -2.27 0.80
N VAL A 33 -2.46 -2.01 2.02
CA VAL A 33 -3.76 -1.35 2.26
C VAL A 33 -3.77 0.07 1.71
N TYR A 34 -2.68 0.83 1.87
CA TYR A 34 -2.55 2.16 1.29
C TYR A 34 -2.67 2.14 -0.24
N ILE A 35 -2.00 1.20 -0.91
CA ILE A 35 -2.08 1.02 -2.36
C ILE A 35 -3.51 0.62 -2.79
N ALA A 36 -4.21 -0.19 -1.99
CA ALA A 36 -5.59 -0.58 -2.27
C ALA A 36 -6.57 0.60 -2.23
N VAL A 37 -6.28 1.63 -1.45
CA VAL A 37 -7.10 2.86 -1.37
C VAL A 37 -6.59 3.98 -2.27
N LEU A 38 -5.53 3.74 -3.04
CA LEU A 38 -4.84 4.75 -3.84
C LEU A 38 -5.74 5.45 -4.87
N GLU A 39 -6.69 4.70 -5.44
CA GLU A 39 -7.69 5.23 -6.38
C GLU A 39 -8.72 6.16 -5.73
N LYS A 40 -8.82 6.15 -4.40
CA LYS A 40 -9.70 7.02 -3.63
C LYS A 40 -8.99 8.28 -3.11
N LEU A 41 -7.68 8.40 -3.35
CA LEU A 41 -6.96 9.60 -2.95
C LEU A 41 -7.31 10.78 -3.88
N ASP A 42 -7.63 11.89 -3.25
CA ASP A 42 -7.88 13.18 -3.91
C ASP A 42 -7.18 14.32 -3.13
N GLU A 43 -7.23 15.54 -3.69
CA GLU A 43 -6.61 16.72 -3.09
C GLU A 43 -7.18 17.08 -1.70
N THR A 44 -8.38 16.60 -1.37
CA THR A 44 -9.07 16.91 -0.10
C THR A 44 -8.75 15.90 1.00
N ASN A 45 -8.42 14.66 0.62
CA ASN A 45 -8.34 13.55 1.55
C ASN A 45 -6.93 12.92 1.68
N TYR A 46 -5.99 13.25 0.79
CA TYR A 46 -4.66 12.63 0.80
C TYR A 46 -3.90 12.87 2.11
N ILE A 47 -4.08 14.05 2.72
CA ILE A 47 -3.46 14.41 4.02
C ILE A 47 -3.98 13.50 5.12
N TRP A 48 -5.29 13.23 5.17
CA TRP A 48 -5.88 12.37 6.18
C TRP A 48 -5.42 10.93 6.06
N HIS A 49 -5.28 10.43 4.83
CA HIS A 49 -4.68 9.12 4.58
C HIS A 49 -3.20 9.12 5.01
N ALA A 50 -2.44 10.16 4.68
CA ALA A 50 -1.04 10.27 5.09
C ALA A 50 -0.86 10.23 6.61
N VAL A 51 -1.69 10.98 7.35
CA VAL A 51 -1.68 10.99 8.81
C VAL A 51 -2.02 9.61 9.37
N LEU A 52 -3.10 9.00 8.88
CA LEU A 52 -3.57 7.71 9.39
C LEU A 52 -2.55 6.60 9.13
N PHE A 53 -2.13 6.41 7.89
CA PHE A 53 -1.19 5.35 7.53
C PHE A 53 0.20 5.61 8.09
N GLY A 54 0.61 6.88 8.17
CA GLY A 54 1.87 7.30 8.76
C GLY A 54 1.96 7.01 10.25
N LEU A 55 0.98 7.47 11.04
CA LEU A 55 0.93 7.20 12.48
C LEU A 55 0.85 5.70 12.77
N PHE A 56 0.09 4.94 11.97
CA PHE A 56 0.00 3.50 12.14
C PHE A 56 1.33 2.81 11.81
N SER A 57 2.02 3.23 10.74
CA SER A 57 3.36 2.74 10.40
C SER A 57 4.38 3.03 11.50
N ASP A 58 4.35 4.24 12.08
CA ASP A 58 5.26 4.62 13.15
C ASP A 58 4.98 3.82 14.43
N PHE A 59 3.70 3.61 14.76
CA PHE A 59 3.26 2.75 15.87
C PHE A 59 3.82 1.33 15.76
N ILE A 60 3.72 0.70 14.59
CA ILE A 60 4.19 -0.68 14.37
C ILE A 60 5.72 -0.79 14.52
N ARG A 61 6.45 0.23 14.07
CA ARG A 61 7.91 0.26 14.13
C ARG A 61 8.45 0.56 15.53
N SER A 62 7.58 0.85 16.50
CA SER A 62 7.99 1.33 17.84
C SER A 62 8.94 2.55 17.76
N GLY A 63 8.83 3.33 16.68
CA GLY A 63 9.72 4.45 16.36
C GLY A 63 9.17 5.80 16.79
N TYR A 64 9.87 6.87 16.43
CA TYR A 64 9.36 8.23 16.61
C TYR A 64 8.09 8.44 15.78
N LEU A 65 7.10 9.13 16.36
CA LEU A 65 5.89 9.55 15.65
C LEU A 65 6.22 10.70 14.68
N GLY A 66 5.82 10.58 13.42
CA GLY A 66 5.95 11.64 12.41
C GLY A 66 6.65 11.23 11.10
N PRO A 67 7.78 10.50 11.11
CA PRO A 67 8.48 10.10 9.89
C PRO A 67 7.59 9.29 8.92
N GLY A 68 6.74 8.41 9.41
CA GLY A 68 5.77 7.68 8.60
C GLY A 68 4.78 8.62 7.94
N VAL A 69 4.27 9.63 8.66
CA VAL A 69 3.34 10.62 8.10
C VAL A 69 3.95 11.36 6.92
N LEU A 70 5.23 11.74 7.01
CA LEU A 70 5.94 12.39 5.91
C LEU A 70 6.09 11.48 4.69
N ILE A 71 6.38 10.20 4.90
CA ILE A 71 6.51 9.21 3.82
C ILE A 71 5.18 9.02 3.10
N TYR A 72 4.09 8.80 3.83
CA TYR A 72 2.77 8.61 3.21
C TYR A 72 2.22 9.91 2.60
N PHE A 73 2.58 11.07 3.16
CA PHE A 73 2.29 12.36 2.54
C PHE A 73 2.99 12.49 1.19
N PHE A 74 4.28 12.15 1.13
CA PHE A 74 5.04 12.13 -0.11
C PHE A 74 4.41 11.18 -1.14
N TYR A 75 3.94 9.98 -0.73
CA TYR A 75 3.22 9.09 -1.63
C TYR A 75 1.91 9.69 -2.14
N GLY A 76 1.15 10.37 -1.28
CA GLY A 76 -0.08 11.05 -1.69
C GLY A 76 0.18 12.13 -2.75
N VAL A 77 1.23 12.94 -2.54
CA VAL A 77 1.66 13.95 -3.51
C VAL A 77 2.10 13.30 -4.83
N LEU A 78 2.89 12.23 -4.78
CA LEU A 78 3.30 11.49 -5.98
C LEU A 78 2.10 10.93 -6.72
N THR A 79 1.09 10.39 -6.02
CA THR A 79 -0.13 9.88 -6.63
C THR A 79 -0.90 10.97 -7.37
N ILE A 80 -1.12 12.12 -6.72
CA ILE A 80 -1.83 13.24 -7.34
C ILE A 80 -1.07 13.74 -8.56
N LYS A 81 0.26 13.92 -8.46
CA LYS A 81 1.07 14.37 -9.59
C LYS A 81 1.16 13.33 -10.70
N ALA A 82 1.22 12.05 -10.38
CA ALA A 82 1.31 11.00 -11.39
C ALA A 82 0.04 10.88 -12.23
N GLY A 83 -1.14 11.28 -11.71
CA GLY A 83 -2.35 11.44 -12.52
C GLY A 83 -2.27 12.54 -13.58
N VAL A 84 -1.34 13.50 -13.44
CA VAL A 84 -1.09 14.57 -14.41
C VAL A 84 -0.07 14.13 -15.48
N PHE A 85 0.98 13.41 -15.08
CA PHE A 85 2.08 13.03 -15.97
C PHE A 85 1.92 11.67 -16.65
N PHE A 86 1.17 10.74 -16.04
CA PHE A 86 0.96 9.41 -16.56
C PHE A 86 -0.51 9.16 -16.84
N ASP A 87 -0.77 8.41 -17.91
CA ASP A 87 -2.09 7.88 -18.19
C ASP A 87 -2.42 6.74 -17.20
N MET A 88 -2.92 7.14 -16.03
CA MET A 88 -3.36 6.24 -14.96
C MET A 88 -4.67 5.52 -15.29
N GLN A 89 -5.27 5.74 -16.47
CA GLN A 89 -6.40 4.94 -16.93
C GLN A 89 -5.93 3.57 -17.45
N LYS A 90 -4.68 3.47 -17.90
CA LYS A 90 -4.08 2.21 -18.33
C LYS A 90 -3.63 1.37 -17.14
N PHE A 91 -4.04 0.09 -17.16
CA PHE A 91 -3.66 -0.91 -16.16
C PHE A 91 -2.15 -0.97 -15.94
N LEU A 92 -1.38 -1.05 -17.04
CA LEU A 92 0.07 -1.19 -17.00
C LEU A 92 0.73 -0.01 -16.29
N SER A 93 0.29 1.23 -16.57
CA SER A 93 0.78 2.45 -15.93
C SER A 93 0.51 2.43 -14.42
N ARG A 94 -0.72 2.08 -14.01
CA ARG A 94 -1.08 1.95 -12.59
C ARG A 94 -0.23 0.89 -11.89
N PHE A 95 -0.03 -0.25 -12.54
CA PHE A 95 0.75 -1.35 -11.99
C PHE A 95 2.20 -0.94 -11.75
N PHE A 96 2.87 -0.33 -12.74
CA PHE A 96 4.25 0.14 -12.60
C PHE A 96 4.38 1.26 -11.57
N PHE A 97 3.40 2.17 -11.49
CA PHE A 97 3.40 3.19 -10.44
C PHE A 97 3.31 2.58 -9.04
N ARG A 98 2.41 1.61 -8.83
CA ARG A 98 2.29 0.87 -7.56
C ARG A 98 3.57 0.11 -7.23
N LEU A 99 4.21 -0.53 -8.21
CA LEU A 99 5.51 -1.19 -8.04
C LEU A 99 6.60 -0.19 -7.62
N GLY A 100 6.64 0.99 -8.24
CA GLY A 100 7.57 2.05 -7.88
C GLY A 100 7.40 2.50 -6.43
N LEU A 101 6.16 2.68 -5.98
CA LEU A 101 5.86 2.99 -4.57
C LEU A 101 6.31 1.87 -3.63
N VAL A 102 6.13 0.60 -4.00
CA VAL A 102 6.63 -0.54 -3.22
C VAL A 102 8.15 -0.52 -3.10
N ALA A 103 8.85 -0.32 -4.22
CA ALA A 103 10.31 -0.25 -4.22
C ALA A 103 10.83 0.87 -3.31
N VAL A 104 10.27 2.08 -3.46
CA VAL A 104 10.63 3.23 -2.62
C VAL A 104 10.30 2.97 -1.15
N HIS A 105 9.16 2.35 -0.85
CA HIS A 105 8.76 2.06 0.53
C HIS A 105 9.66 1.04 1.20
N VAL A 106 9.96 -0.08 0.53
CA VAL A 106 10.86 -1.10 1.08
C VAL A 106 12.24 -0.50 1.33
N PHE A 107 12.74 0.32 0.39
CA PHE A 107 14.01 1.01 0.55
C PHE A 107 14.02 1.93 1.79
N LEU A 108 13.04 2.83 1.90
CA LEU A 108 12.93 3.76 3.02
C LEU A 108 12.73 3.03 4.36
N ASN A 109 11.89 2.00 4.38
CA ASN A 109 11.64 1.20 5.58
C ASN A 109 12.92 0.51 6.08
N MET A 110 13.71 -0.05 5.17
CA MET A 110 14.98 -0.68 5.53
C MET A 110 16.04 0.35 5.95
N ALA A 111 16.10 1.50 5.28
CA ALA A 111 17.01 2.58 5.66
C ALA A 111 16.72 3.13 7.07
N MET A 112 15.43 3.19 7.45
CA MET A 112 15.00 3.69 8.77
C MET A 112 15.16 2.70 9.92
N ASN A 113 15.15 1.39 9.66
CA ASN A 113 15.25 0.36 10.70
C ASN A 113 16.69 -0.17 10.88
N ASP A 114 17.71 0.65 10.60
CA ASP A 114 19.13 0.31 10.73
C ASP A 114 19.58 -0.96 9.98
N TYR A 115 18.82 -1.41 8.98
CA TYR A 115 19.18 -2.56 8.14
C TYR A 115 20.29 -2.24 7.12
N LEU A 116 20.92 -1.06 7.17
CA LEU A 116 22.09 -0.69 6.37
C LEU A 116 23.35 -1.53 6.67
N LYS A 117 23.24 -2.55 7.53
CA LYS A 117 24.28 -3.55 7.78
C LYS A 117 24.29 -4.58 6.63
N THR A 118 25.47 -5.08 6.26
CA THR A 118 25.61 -6.14 5.26
C THR A 118 24.86 -7.40 5.72
N PRO A 119 23.96 -8.01 4.91
CA PRO A 119 23.76 -7.78 3.48
C PRO A 119 22.44 -7.03 3.16
N PHE A 120 22.47 -5.69 3.23
CA PHE A 120 21.34 -4.81 2.87
C PHE A 120 20.70 -5.15 1.51
N ILE A 121 21.49 -5.41 0.48
CA ILE A 121 20.99 -5.65 -0.88
C ILE A 121 20.14 -6.94 -0.95
N SER A 122 20.61 -8.04 -0.35
CA SER A 122 19.86 -9.30 -0.41
C SER A 122 18.57 -9.23 0.41
N ALA A 123 18.62 -8.56 1.56
CA ALA A 123 17.41 -8.30 2.34
C ALA A 123 16.45 -7.40 1.54
N TYR A 124 16.92 -6.32 0.92
CA TYR A 124 16.10 -5.44 0.09
C TYR A 124 15.42 -6.18 -1.05
N LEU A 125 16.16 -7.01 -1.80
CA LEU A 125 15.58 -7.81 -2.88
C LEU A 125 14.55 -8.81 -2.36
N TYR A 126 14.80 -9.43 -1.19
CA TYR A 126 13.86 -10.35 -0.56
C TYR A 126 12.54 -9.66 -0.16
N TYR A 127 12.63 -8.55 0.59
CA TYR A 127 11.44 -7.78 0.99
C TYR A 127 10.73 -7.19 -0.25
N LEU A 128 11.47 -6.69 -1.23
CA LEU A 128 10.90 -6.17 -2.47
C LEU A 128 10.13 -7.26 -3.22
N LEU A 129 10.69 -8.45 -3.36
CA LEU A 129 10.05 -9.58 -4.03
C LEU A 129 8.75 -9.96 -3.33
N ILE A 130 8.78 -10.12 -2.00
CA ILE A 130 7.59 -10.49 -1.23
C ILE A 130 6.49 -9.44 -1.32
N ASN A 131 6.84 -8.15 -1.18
CA ASN A 131 5.86 -7.07 -1.29
C ASN A 131 5.32 -6.92 -2.72
N THR A 132 6.14 -7.20 -3.73
CA THR A 132 5.72 -7.26 -5.13
C THR A 132 4.73 -8.39 -5.38
N LEU A 133 4.96 -9.58 -4.83
CA LEU A 133 4.02 -10.70 -4.91
C LEU A 133 2.70 -10.39 -4.21
N ALA A 134 2.74 -9.77 -3.03
CA ALA A 134 1.54 -9.32 -2.33
C ALA A 134 0.75 -8.28 -3.13
N LEU A 135 1.44 -7.33 -3.78
CA LEU A 135 0.82 -6.36 -4.69
C LEU A 135 0.18 -7.07 -5.90
N ALA A 136 0.89 -8.01 -6.52
CA ALA A 136 0.37 -8.75 -7.66
C ALA A 136 -0.90 -9.54 -7.28
N ALA A 137 -0.90 -10.19 -6.11
CA ALA A 137 -2.07 -10.88 -5.58
C ALA A 137 -3.24 -9.91 -5.36
N LEU A 138 -2.99 -8.74 -4.75
CA LEU A 138 -4.01 -7.70 -4.58
C LEU A 138 -4.61 -7.28 -5.92
N VAL A 139 -3.76 -7.00 -6.91
CA VAL A 139 -4.19 -6.56 -8.25
C VAL A 139 -5.05 -7.63 -8.93
N LEU A 140 -4.61 -8.90 -8.91
CA LEU A 140 -5.38 -10.01 -9.47
C LEU A 140 -6.74 -10.14 -8.79
N ILE A 141 -6.81 -10.05 -7.46
CA ILE A 141 -8.08 -10.10 -6.73
C ILE A 141 -9.00 -8.95 -7.16
N THR A 142 -8.47 -7.73 -7.27
CA THR A 142 -9.27 -6.55 -7.65
C THR A 142 -9.79 -6.63 -9.10
N GLU A 143 -8.98 -7.12 -10.04
CA GLU A 143 -9.37 -7.28 -11.44
C GLU A 143 -10.41 -8.40 -11.59
N VAL A 144 -10.20 -9.54 -10.91
CA VAL A 144 -11.14 -10.67 -10.92
C VAL A 144 -12.49 -10.25 -10.31
N THR A 145 -12.49 -9.59 -9.15
CA THR A 145 -13.74 -9.08 -8.55
C THR A 145 -14.40 -7.99 -9.39
N GLY A 146 -13.62 -7.15 -10.06
CA GLY A 146 -14.12 -6.17 -11.04
C GLY A 146 -14.81 -6.84 -12.23
N ALA A 147 -14.20 -7.89 -12.78
CA ALA A 147 -14.76 -8.67 -13.89
C ALA A 147 -16.08 -9.37 -13.50
N PHE A 148 -16.15 -9.94 -12.30
CA PHE A 148 -17.39 -10.56 -11.79
C PHE A 148 -18.50 -9.53 -11.59
N LYS A 149 -18.22 -8.36 -11.00
CA LYS A 149 -19.21 -7.28 -10.87
C LYS A 149 -19.66 -6.73 -12.23
N GLY A 150 -18.75 -6.66 -13.21
CA GLY A 150 -19.07 -6.26 -14.57
C GLY A 150 -19.97 -7.27 -15.28
N ALA A 151 -19.73 -8.56 -15.08
CA ALA A 151 -20.57 -9.64 -15.60
C ALA A 151 -21.97 -9.64 -14.96
N GLU A 152 -22.05 -9.42 -13.65
CA GLU A 152 -23.31 -9.34 -12.89
C GLU A 152 -24.17 -8.12 -13.27
N ARG A 153 -23.55 -6.96 -13.55
CA ARG A 153 -24.24 -5.79 -14.12
C ARG A 153 -24.78 -6.04 -15.53
N ARG A 154 -24.03 -6.77 -16.36
CA ARG A 154 -24.49 -7.16 -17.71
C ARG A 154 -25.59 -8.21 -17.67
N SER A 155 -25.58 -9.12 -16.71
CA SER A 155 -26.64 -10.14 -16.56
C SER A 155 -27.91 -9.58 -15.90
N SER A 156 -27.81 -8.50 -15.12
CA SER A 156 -28.95 -7.85 -14.45
C SER A 156 -29.67 -6.79 -15.30
N GLY A 157 -29.19 -6.48 -16.51
CA GLY A 157 -29.91 -5.64 -17.47
C GLY A 157 -30.06 -4.16 -17.07
N ILE A 158 -29.29 -3.68 -16.10
CA ILE A 158 -29.27 -2.27 -15.70
C ILE A 158 -28.23 -1.56 -16.59
N LEU A 159 -28.69 -1.05 -17.72
CA LEU A 159 -27.99 -0.03 -18.52
C LEU A 159 -28.11 1.33 -17.83
#